data_AF-A0A2N0B9C6-F1
#
_entry.id   AF-A0A2N0B9C6-F1
#
_cell.length_a   1.000
_cell.length_b   1.000
_cell.length_c   1.000
_cell.angle_alpha   90.00
_cell.angle_beta   90.00
_cell.angle_gamma   90.00
#
_symmetry.space_group_name_H-M   'P 1'
#
loop_
_entity.id
_entity.type
_entity.pdbx_description
1 polymer ?
#
loop_
_entity_poly.entity_id
_entity_poly.type
_entity_poly.pdbx_seq_one_letter_code
_entity_poly.pdbx_strand_id
1 'polypeptide(L)'
;MDPVEKAVYEKRKLEKEDRDLRDRERKREERNRKFQERIESLFGAFFMSKPFLSFRLYCRFFLADYWFFNYTVIGLLSVLGIPTFYVTCVVPSFFQEPIVQFFFYLFPAMAFAEWIRYLNFHRRLKRIGFPINGYEALYRHEEFDYYKWFEIEVRVSAVKNEPAVQALLESFCIRAKRFFYPHDIESKDLRRSWEHGTLTATGSANSRLILFLFRSLIVQLDELNRFERSVGAVEVTILSGPVLAEAKSNQSYD
;
A
#
# COMPACT_ATOMS: atom_id res chain seq x y z
N MET A 1 24.99 4.79 -9.78
CA MET A 1 24.99 3.43 -9.21
C MET A 1 24.33 2.53 -10.22
N ASP A 2 24.97 1.41 -10.57
CA ASP A 2 24.42 0.42 -11.50
C ASP A 2 23.06 -0.08 -10.96
N PRO A 3 21.99 -0.21 -11.78
CA PRO A 3 20.71 -0.77 -11.36
C PRO A 3 20.81 -2.15 -10.70
N VAL A 4 21.78 -2.98 -11.11
CA VAL A 4 22.08 -4.28 -10.49
C VAL A 4 22.60 -4.08 -9.06
N GLU A 5 23.62 -3.24 -8.89
CA GLU A 5 24.16 -2.90 -7.58
C GLU A 5 23.12 -2.21 -6.69
N LYS A 6 22.28 -1.35 -7.28
CA LYS A 6 21.19 -0.64 -6.60
C LYS A 6 20.16 -1.62 -6.07
N ALA A 7 19.76 -2.63 -6.86
CA ALA A 7 18.80 -3.65 -6.42
C ALA A 7 19.34 -4.46 -5.23
N VAL A 8 20.60 -4.91 -5.31
CA VAL A 8 21.26 -5.66 -4.23
C VAL A 8 21.45 -4.79 -2.98
N TYR A 9 21.80 -3.51 -3.16
CA TYR A 9 21.96 -2.56 -2.07
C TYR A 9 20.61 -2.24 -1.40
N GLU A 10 19.55 -2.00 -2.18
CA GLU A 10 18.20 -1.78 -1.65
C GLU A 10 17.74 -2.98 -0.83
N LYS A 11 17.94 -4.21 -1.32
CA LYS A 11 17.66 -5.44 -0.56
C LYS A 11 18.38 -5.43 0.80
N ARG A 12 19.72 -5.29 0.80
CA ARG A 12 20.52 -5.32 2.04
C ARG A 12 20.12 -4.22 3.02
N LYS A 13 19.82 -3.03 2.50
CA LYS A 13 19.35 -1.90 3.30
C LYS A 13 18.00 -2.21 3.95
N LEU A 14 17.04 -2.74 3.20
CA LEU A 14 15.73 -3.10 3.70
C LEU A 14 15.79 -4.21 4.75
N GLU A 15 16.63 -5.24 4.56
CA GLU A 15 16.85 -6.29 5.56
C GLU A 15 17.43 -5.75 6.87
N LYS A 16 18.33 -4.77 6.78
CA LYS A 16 18.91 -4.13 7.95
C LYS A 16 17.88 -3.27 8.66
N GLU A 17 17.11 -2.49 7.92
CA GLU A 17 16.00 -1.70 8.47
C GLU A 17 14.93 -2.58 9.12
N ASP A 18 14.59 -3.74 8.54
CA ASP A 18 13.60 -4.66 9.11
C ASP A 18 14.09 -5.26 10.43
N ARG A 19 15.36 -5.65 10.51
CA ARG A 19 16.00 -6.09 11.77
C ARG A 19 15.98 -5.00 12.83
N ASP A 20 16.44 -3.80 12.48
CA ASP A 20 16.48 -2.65 13.38
C ASP A 20 15.07 -2.24 13.86
N LEU A 21 14.06 -2.37 12.99
CA LEU A 21 12.66 -2.08 13.34
C LEU A 21 12.11 -3.11 14.32
N ARG A 22 12.32 -4.41 14.10
CA ARG A 22 11.90 -5.46 15.05
C ARG A 22 12.53 -5.26 16.43
N ASP A 23 13.81 -4.87 16.47
CA ASP A 23 14.50 -4.58 17.73
C ASP A 23 13.96 -3.30 18.41
N ARG A 24 13.60 -2.27 17.62
CA ARG A 24 12.96 -1.06 18.13
C ARG A 24 11.53 -1.30 18.58
N GLU A 25 10.79 -2.17 17.92
CA GLU A 25 9.42 -2.57 18.26
C GLU A 25 9.41 -3.34 19.57
N ARG A 26 10.28 -4.34 19.76
CA ARG A 26 10.45 -5.01 21.07
C ARG A 26 10.76 -4.00 22.19
N LYS A 27 11.69 -3.07 21.95
CA LYS A 27 12.03 -1.99 22.91
C LYS A 27 10.91 -0.95 23.09
N ARG A 28 10.00 -0.82 22.13
CA ARG A 28 8.82 0.05 22.19
C ARG A 28 7.66 -0.63 22.87
N GLU A 29 7.46 -1.93 22.69
CA GLU A 29 6.46 -2.75 23.41
C GLU A 29 6.77 -2.75 24.90
N GLU A 30 8.03 -2.95 25.29
CA GLU A 30 8.44 -2.85 26.70
C GLU A 30 8.24 -1.45 27.29
N ARG A 31 8.45 -0.38 26.50
CA ARG A 31 8.21 1.01 26.92
C ARG A 31 6.73 1.38 26.92
N ASN A 32 5.98 0.92 25.92
CA ASN A 32 4.56 1.16 25.78
C ASN A 32 3.78 0.41 26.83
N ARG A 33 4.22 -0.77 27.30
CA ARG A 33 3.61 -1.45 28.45
C ARG A 33 3.68 -0.58 29.71
N LYS A 34 4.86 -0.01 30.00
CA LYS A 34 5.06 0.92 31.13
C LYS A 34 4.34 2.27 30.95
N PHE A 35 4.11 2.69 29.70
CA PHE A 35 3.40 3.92 29.37
C PHE A 35 1.88 3.73 29.34
N GLN A 36 1.38 2.55 28.93
CA GLN A 36 -0.01 2.12 29.03
C GLN A 36 -0.44 2.05 30.49
N GLU A 37 0.35 1.43 31.36
CA GLU A 37 0.09 1.42 32.81
C GLU A 37 0.00 2.84 33.41
N ARG A 38 0.67 3.84 32.81
CA ARG A 38 0.64 5.25 33.23
C ARG A 38 -0.45 6.09 32.54
N ILE A 39 -0.93 5.69 31.37
CA ILE A 39 -1.99 6.40 30.62
C ILE A 39 -3.37 5.84 30.95
N GLU A 40 -3.50 4.54 31.23
CA GLU A 40 -4.74 3.93 31.71
C GLU A 40 -5.22 4.60 33.01
N SER A 41 -4.31 5.11 33.84
CA SER A 41 -4.63 5.86 35.05
C SER A 41 -5.02 7.33 34.82
N LEU A 42 -4.73 7.92 33.65
CA LEU A 42 -4.97 9.35 33.37
C LEU A 42 -6.02 9.62 32.28
N PHE A 43 -6.11 8.80 31.24
CA PHE A 43 -6.99 8.99 30.08
C PHE A 43 -7.55 7.69 29.50
N GLY A 44 -7.64 6.62 30.31
CA GLY A 44 -8.04 5.28 29.88
C GLY A 44 -9.36 5.22 29.08
N ALA A 45 -10.33 6.07 29.38
CA ALA A 45 -11.64 6.08 28.71
C ALA A 45 -11.62 6.70 27.29
N PHE A 46 -10.75 7.67 27.00
CA PHE A 46 -10.76 8.40 25.73
C PHE A 46 -9.95 7.68 24.64
N PHE A 47 -8.77 7.17 24.99
CA PHE A 47 -7.87 6.49 24.04
C PHE A 47 -8.26 5.03 23.75
N MET A 48 -8.95 4.35 24.67
CA MET A 48 -9.54 3.02 24.44
C MET A 48 -10.99 3.08 23.91
N SER A 49 -11.52 4.28 23.69
CA SER A 49 -12.84 4.40 23.07
C SER A 49 -12.81 3.82 21.65
N LYS A 50 -13.81 2.97 21.33
CA LYS A 50 -14.02 2.43 19.97
C LYS A 50 -13.84 3.47 18.85
N PRO A 51 -14.32 4.74 18.95
CA PRO A 51 -14.11 5.73 17.90
C PRO A 51 -12.65 6.14 17.70
N PHE A 52 -11.83 6.25 18.76
CA PHE A 52 -10.43 6.65 18.62
C PHE A 52 -9.58 5.54 17.98
N LEU A 53 -9.79 4.28 18.38
CA LEU A 53 -9.13 3.13 17.73
C LEU A 53 -9.51 3.05 16.25
N SER A 54 -10.81 3.23 15.95
CA SER A 54 -11.32 3.26 14.57
C SER A 54 -10.71 4.40 13.77
N PHE A 55 -10.56 5.59 14.35
CA PHE A 55 -9.92 6.74 13.71
C PHE A 55 -8.42 6.52 13.47
N ARG A 56 -7.69 5.93 14.41
CA ARG A 56 -6.25 5.62 14.24
C ARG A 56 -6.01 4.58 13.15
N LEU A 57 -6.83 3.52 13.13
CA LEU A 57 -6.84 2.54 12.04
C LEU A 57 -7.15 3.24 10.71
N TYR A 58 -8.20 4.06 10.68
CA TYR A 58 -8.57 4.85 9.51
C TYR A 58 -7.45 5.76 9.01
N CYS A 59 -6.75 6.52 9.87
CA CYS A 59 -5.63 7.35 9.47
C CYS A 59 -4.44 6.55 8.94
N ARG A 60 -4.13 5.40 9.55
CA ARG A 60 -3.10 4.48 9.04
C ARG A 60 -3.47 3.95 7.65
N PHE A 61 -4.74 3.60 7.45
CA PHE A 61 -5.25 3.16 6.14
C PHE A 61 -5.27 4.30 5.11
N PHE A 62 -5.69 5.50 5.50
CA PHE A 62 -5.71 6.69 4.65
C PHE A 62 -4.30 7.09 4.21
N LEU A 63 -3.32 7.03 5.12
CA LEU A 63 -1.90 7.28 4.79
C LEU A 63 -1.33 6.22 3.86
N ALA A 64 -1.70 4.94 4.04
CA ALA A 64 -1.33 3.88 3.12
C ALA A 64 -1.98 4.09 1.74
N ASP A 65 -3.22 4.54 1.69
CA ASP A 65 -3.95 4.79 0.44
C ASP A 65 -3.45 6.00 -0.34
N TYR A 66 -3.11 7.06 0.38
CA TYR A 66 -2.41 8.23 -0.16
C TYR A 66 -1.03 7.85 -0.73
N TRP A 67 -0.39 6.83 -0.15
CA TRP A 67 0.85 6.31 -0.71
C TRP A 67 0.61 5.52 -2.01
N PHE A 68 -0.42 4.69 -2.08
CA PHE A 68 -0.61 3.69 -3.16
C PHE A 68 -1.52 4.09 -4.33
N PHE A 69 -1.99 5.33 -4.37
CA PHE A 69 -2.81 5.82 -5.49
C PHE A 69 -4.15 5.06 -5.59
N ASN A 70 -4.96 5.12 -4.54
CA ASN A 70 -6.28 4.47 -4.57
C ASN A 70 -7.36 5.48 -5.03
N TYR A 71 -8.17 5.12 -6.03
CA TYR A 71 -9.35 5.89 -6.46
C TYR A 71 -10.33 6.16 -5.31
N THR A 72 -10.31 5.34 -4.26
CA THR A 72 -11.06 5.60 -3.02
C THR A 72 -10.60 6.89 -2.33
N VAL A 73 -9.32 7.27 -2.40
CA VAL A 73 -8.83 8.56 -1.86
C VAL A 73 -9.37 9.72 -2.66
N ILE A 74 -9.37 9.62 -3.99
CA ILE A 74 -9.98 10.64 -4.86
C ILE A 74 -11.47 10.76 -4.55
N GLY A 75 -12.18 9.64 -4.42
CA GLY A 75 -13.60 9.62 -4.05
C GLY A 75 -13.86 10.21 -2.67
N LEU A 76 -13.05 9.88 -1.67
CA LEU A 76 -13.22 10.36 -0.29
C LEU A 76 -12.82 11.83 -0.14
N LEU A 77 -11.76 12.25 -0.83
CA LEU A 77 -11.42 13.66 -0.99
C LEU A 77 -12.58 14.40 -1.66
N SER A 78 -13.20 13.84 -2.70
CA SER A 78 -14.35 14.46 -3.36
C SER A 78 -15.55 14.59 -2.42
N VAL A 79 -15.83 13.58 -1.60
CA VAL A 79 -16.89 13.61 -0.57
C VAL A 79 -16.64 14.66 0.51
N LEU A 80 -15.38 15.00 0.82
CA LEU A 80 -15.04 16.07 1.78
C LEU A 80 -14.92 17.46 1.10
N GLY A 81 -14.44 17.50 -0.13
CA GLY A 81 -14.23 18.72 -0.90
C GLY A 81 -15.53 19.33 -1.40
N ILE A 82 -16.49 18.51 -1.85
CA ILE A 82 -17.78 18.98 -2.38
C ILE A 82 -18.61 19.73 -1.31
N PRO A 83 -18.77 19.22 -0.07
CA PRO A 83 -19.45 19.96 1.00
C PRO A 83 -18.73 21.24 1.39
N THR A 84 -17.40 21.21 1.48
CA THR A 84 -16.60 22.39 1.83
C THR A 84 -16.73 23.48 0.77
N PHE A 85 -16.72 23.10 -0.51
CA PHE A 85 -16.97 23.98 -1.66
C PHE A 85 -18.41 24.51 -1.68
N TYR A 86 -19.39 23.65 -1.44
CA TYR A 86 -20.80 24.04 -1.39
C TYR A 86 -21.08 25.04 -0.26
N VAL A 87 -20.59 24.78 0.96
CA VAL A 87 -20.75 25.67 2.12
C VAL A 87 -20.08 27.03 1.87
N THR A 88 -18.91 27.05 1.25
CA THR A 88 -18.22 28.31 0.90
C THR A 88 -18.92 29.09 -0.21
N CYS A 89 -19.58 28.42 -1.16
CA CYS A 89 -20.42 29.09 -2.17
C CYS A 89 -21.73 29.64 -1.61
N VAL A 90 -22.35 28.95 -0.65
CA VAL A 90 -23.65 29.36 -0.05
C VAL A 90 -23.48 30.41 1.04
N VAL A 91 -22.38 30.37 1.80
CA VAL A 91 -22.07 31.34 2.87
C VAL A 91 -20.65 31.89 2.66
N PRO A 92 -20.49 32.94 1.83
CA PRO A 92 -19.16 33.47 1.50
C PRO A 92 -18.37 34.00 2.70
N SER A 93 -19.05 34.42 3.78
CA SER A 93 -18.41 34.86 5.02
C SER A 93 -17.64 33.74 5.73
N PHE A 94 -18.05 32.48 5.55
CA PHE A 94 -17.34 31.31 6.11
C PHE A 94 -15.96 31.12 5.48
N PHE A 95 -15.73 31.65 4.28
CA PHE A 95 -14.42 31.64 3.63
C PHE A 95 -13.43 32.62 4.27
N GLN A 96 -13.85 33.53 5.15
CA GLN A 96 -12.91 34.39 5.87
C GLN A 96 -12.16 33.67 6.99
N GLU A 97 -12.68 32.53 7.44
CA GLU A 97 -12.01 31.70 8.44
C GLU A 97 -10.75 31.04 7.84
N PRO A 98 -9.56 31.25 8.41
CA PRO A 98 -8.30 30.75 7.85
C PRO A 98 -8.26 29.21 7.79
N ILE A 99 -8.96 28.54 8.71
CA ILE A 99 -9.11 27.08 8.71
C ILE A 99 -9.87 26.61 7.47
N VAL A 100 -10.96 27.31 7.10
CA VAL A 100 -11.79 26.98 5.94
C VAL A 100 -11.02 27.23 4.65
N GLN A 101 -10.28 28.34 4.55
CA GLN A 101 -9.41 28.62 3.40
C GLN A 101 -8.35 27.53 3.23
N PHE A 102 -7.71 27.11 4.32
CA PHE A 102 -6.72 26.03 4.29
C PHE A 102 -7.32 24.75 3.71
N PHE A 103 -8.45 24.25 4.22
CA PHE A 103 -9.10 23.04 3.69
C PHE A 103 -9.59 23.22 2.25
N PHE A 104 -10.12 24.40 1.93
CA PHE A 104 -10.59 24.73 0.59
C PHE A 104 -9.48 24.69 -0.46
N TYR A 105 -8.27 25.20 -0.16
CA TYR A 105 -7.13 25.14 -1.08
C TYR A 105 -6.38 23.80 -1.02
N LEU A 106 -6.37 23.13 0.13
CA LEU A 106 -5.74 21.82 0.29
C LEU A 106 -6.40 20.77 -0.62
N PHE A 107 -7.72 20.81 -0.74
CA PHE A 107 -8.47 19.87 -1.58
C PHE A 107 -8.05 19.88 -3.08
N PRO A 108 -8.12 20.99 -3.82
CA PRO A 108 -7.69 21.04 -5.23
C PRO A 108 -6.19 20.78 -5.36
N ALA A 109 -5.36 21.18 -4.40
CA ALA A 109 -3.93 20.86 -4.40
C ALA A 109 -3.68 19.34 -4.30
N MET A 110 -4.39 18.65 -3.40
CA MET A 110 -4.32 17.18 -3.26
C MET A 110 -4.88 16.48 -4.50
N ALA A 111 -6.02 16.93 -5.03
CA ALA A 111 -6.61 16.36 -6.24
C ALA A 111 -5.69 16.53 -7.46
N PHE A 112 -5.04 17.69 -7.60
CA PHE A 112 -4.08 17.95 -8.67
C PHE A 112 -2.79 17.11 -8.53
N ALA A 113 -2.25 17.00 -7.31
CA ALA A 113 -1.11 16.14 -7.03
C ALA A 113 -1.42 14.67 -7.36
N GLU A 114 -2.62 14.20 -7.00
CA GLU A 114 -3.07 12.86 -7.35
C GLU A 114 -3.24 12.72 -8.87
N TRP A 115 -3.87 13.67 -9.56
CA TRP A 115 -3.96 13.64 -11.02
C TRP A 115 -2.57 13.51 -11.68
N ILE A 116 -1.60 14.35 -11.30
CA ILE A 116 -0.23 14.26 -11.84
C ILE A 116 0.36 12.86 -11.63
N ARG A 117 0.17 12.28 -10.43
CA ARG A 117 0.66 10.94 -10.11
C ARG A 117 -0.04 9.86 -10.95
N TYR A 118 -1.35 9.97 -11.18
CA TYR A 118 -2.11 9.07 -12.06
C TYR A 118 -1.53 9.05 -13.47
N LEU A 119 -1.38 10.23 -14.07
CA LEU A 119 -0.88 10.37 -15.44
C LEU A 119 0.53 9.80 -15.56
N ASN A 120 1.39 10.08 -14.59
CA ASN A 120 2.75 9.56 -14.58
C ASN A 120 2.79 8.04 -14.46
N PHE A 121 1.93 7.44 -13.62
CA PHE A 121 1.82 6.00 -13.48
C PHE A 121 1.34 5.34 -14.77
N HIS A 122 0.25 5.83 -15.36
CA HIS A 122 -0.31 5.26 -16.58
C HIS A 122 0.63 5.44 -17.80
N ARG A 123 1.32 6.58 -17.89
CA ARG A 123 2.37 6.81 -18.90
C ARG A 123 3.55 5.85 -18.73
N ARG A 124 3.96 5.56 -17.50
CA ARG A 124 5.02 4.59 -17.22
C ARG A 124 4.60 3.18 -17.60
N LEU A 125 3.39 2.75 -17.23
CA LEU A 125 2.86 1.44 -17.61
C LEU A 125 2.87 1.22 -19.13
N LYS A 126 2.47 2.23 -19.92
CA LYS A 126 2.50 2.15 -21.39
C LYS A 126 3.91 2.07 -22.01
N ARG A 127 4.96 2.37 -21.25
CA ARG A 127 6.36 2.45 -21.72
C ARG A 127 7.25 1.33 -21.18
N ILE A 128 6.65 0.30 -20.59
CA ILE A 128 7.38 -0.85 -20.05
C ILE A 128 7.97 -1.64 -21.20
N GLY A 129 9.25 -1.97 -21.10
CA GLY A 129 10.02 -2.63 -22.16
C GLY A 129 9.81 -4.15 -22.29
N PHE A 130 8.84 -4.73 -21.58
CA PHE A 130 8.53 -6.15 -21.59
C PHE A 130 7.01 -6.38 -21.45
N PRO A 131 6.48 -7.49 -21.96
CA PRO A 131 5.07 -7.84 -21.81
C PRO A 131 4.70 -8.18 -20.36
N ILE A 132 3.52 -7.73 -19.94
CA ILE A 132 2.89 -8.08 -18.65
C ILE A 132 1.55 -8.75 -18.94
N ASN A 133 1.44 -10.02 -18.56
CA ASN A 133 0.28 -10.86 -18.84
C ASN A 133 -0.55 -11.10 -17.57
N GLY A 134 -1.85 -11.34 -17.74
CA GLY A 134 -2.78 -11.75 -16.68
C GLY A 134 -3.25 -10.66 -15.71
N TYR A 135 -2.61 -9.49 -15.71
CA TYR A 135 -3.01 -8.37 -14.84
C TYR A 135 -4.42 -7.82 -15.14
N GLU A 136 -4.87 -7.89 -16.40
CA GLU A 136 -6.20 -7.41 -16.78
C GLU A 136 -7.31 -8.28 -16.21
N ALA A 137 -7.09 -9.60 -16.14
CA ALA A 137 -8.03 -10.55 -15.55
C ALA A 137 -8.24 -10.21 -14.06
N LEU A 138 -7.18 -9.81 -13.36
CA LEU A 138 -7.25 -9.32 -11.98
C LEU A 138 -8.00 -8.00 -11.85
N TYR A 139 -7.66 -7.01 -12.67
CA TYR A 139 -8.24 -5.67 -12.55
C TYR A 139 -9.72 -5.61 -12.96
N ARG A 140 -10.15 -6.49 -13.87
CA ARG A 140 -11.54 -6.58 -14.36
C ARG A 140 -12.39 -7.60 -13.61
N HIS A 141 -11.81 -8.35 -12.68
CA HIS A 141 -12.57 -9.35 -11.93
C HIS A 141 -13.62 -8.65 -11.06
N GLU A 142 -14.89 -9.01 -11.22
CA GLU A 142 -16.05 -8.32 -10.61
C GLU A 142 -15.95 -8.27 -9.08
N GLU A 143 -15.33 -9.29 -8.50
CA GLU A 143 -15.12 -9.41 -7.06
C GLU A 143 -13.80 -8.81 -6.56
N PHE A 144 -13.00 -8.17 -7.43
CA PHE A 144 -11.72 -7.56 -7.05
C PHE A 144 -11.93 -6.21 -6.38
N ASP A 145 -12.50 -6.29 -5.18
CA ASP A 145 -12.85 -5.13 -4.37
C ASP A 145 -11.85 -4.93 -3.23
N TYR A 146 -11.98 -3.79 -2.55
CA TYR A 146 -11.13 -3.36 -1.45
C TYR A 146 -10.98 -4.42 -0.33
N TYR A 147 -12.07 -5.12 0.00
CA TYR A 147 -12.11 -6.05 1.14
C TYR A 147 -11.87 -7.52 0.77
N LYS A 148 -11.85 -7.84 -0.52
CA LYS A 148 -11.70 -9.20 -1.03
C LYS A 148 -10.25 -9.43 -1.44
N TRP A 149 -9.61 -10.43 -0.84
CA TRP A 149 -8.22 -10.76 -1.08
C TRP A 149 -8.13 -12.05 -1.88
N PHE A 150 -7.35 -12.03 -2.95
CA PHE A 150 -7.08 -13.19 -3.79
C PHE A 150 -5.63 -13.59 -3.60
N GLU A 151 -5.35 -14.88 -3.52
CA GLU A 151 -3.99 -15.36 -3.61
C GLU A 151 -3.53 -15.26 -5.06
N ILE A 152 -2.41 -14.57 -5.26
CA ILE A 152 -1.85 -14.35 -6.59
C ILE A 152 -0.41 -14.83 -6.65
N GLU A 153 -0.01 -15.28 -7.84
CA GLU A 153 1.38 -15.53 -8.19
C GLU A 153 1.83 -14.50 -9.23
N VAL A 154 3.05 -14.01 -9.03
CA VAL A 154 3.76 -13.14 -9.95
C VAL A 154 5.00 -13.88 -10.39
N ARG A 155 5.06 -14.25 -11.66
CA ARG A 155 6.20 -14.95 -12.25
C ARG A 155 6.95 -14.02 -13.18
N VAL A 156 8.27 -13.93 -13.01
CA VAL A 156 9.14 -13.10 -13.85
C VAL A 156 10.04 -14.01 -14.67
N SER A 157 9.94 -13.94 -15.98
CA SER A 157 10.89 -14.61 -16.87
C SER A 157 12.17 -13.78 -16.92
N ALA A 158 13.27 -14.30 -16.35
CA ALA A 158 14.59 -13.68 -16.43
C ALA A 158 15.33 -14.17 -17.69
N VAL A 159 15.87 -13.23 -18.45
CA VAL A 159 16.73 -13.49 -19.63
C VAL A 159 18.20 -13.36 -19.25
N LYS A 160 18.51 -12.41 -18.37
CA LYS A 160 19.84 -12.15 -17.81
C LYS A 160 19.72 -11.64 -16.37
N ASN A 161 20.83 -11.64 -15.62
CA ASN A 161 20.91 -11.09 -14.26
C ASN A 161 19.80 -11.58 -13.33
N GLU A 162 19.56 -12.89 -13.33
CA GLU A 162 18.63 -13.56 -12.43
C GLU A 162 18.78 -13.13 -10.96
N PRO A 163 20.01 -12.95 -10.40
CA PRO A 163 20.17 -12.48 -9.03
C PRO A 163 19.57 -11.09 -8.77
N ALA A 164 19.60 -10.19 -9.75
CA ALA A 164 19.02 -8.85 -9.63
C ALA A 164 17.49 -8.91 -9.66
N VAL A 165 16.93 -9.74 -10.54
CA VAL A 165 15.48 -9.99 -10.61
C VAL A 165 14.98 -10.59 -9.30
N GLN A 166 15.69 -11.58 -8.76
CA GLN A 166 15.38 -12.19 -7.48
C GLN A 166 15.43 -11.17 -6.33
N ALA A 167 16.46 -10.31 -6.29
CA ALA A 167 16.57 -9.25 -5.28
C ALA A 167 15.43 -8.24 -5.34
N LEU A 168 14.92 -7.92 -6.53
CA LEU A 168 13.75 -7.05 -6.71
C LEU A 168 12.45 -7.71 -6.24
N LEU A 169 12.25 -9.00 -6.54
CA LEU A 169 11.12 -9.77 -6.03
C LEU A 169 11.11 -9.86 -4.51
N GLU A 170 12.27 -10.14 -3.92
CA GLU A 170 12.43 -10.19 -2.47
C GLU A 170 12.20 -8.82 -1.81
N SER A 171 12.75 -7.76 -2.40
CA SER A 171 12.50 -6.38 -1.94
C SER A 171 11.02 -6.01 -2.01
N PHE A 172 10.31 -6.46 -3.04
CA PHE A 172 8.86 -6.32 -3.16
C PHE A 172 8.13 -7.05 -2.04
N CYS A 173 8.43 -8.34 -1.80
CA CYS A 173 7.80 -9.14 -0.75
C CYS A 173 8.01 -8.53 0.65
N ILE A 174 9.23 -8.05 0.95
CA ILE A 174 9.54 -7.38 2.23
C ILE A 174 8.66 -6.13 2.40
N ARG A 175 8.58 -5.28 1.37
CA ARG A 175 7.77 -4.05 1.43
C ARG A 175 6.28 -4.38 1.53
N ALA A 176 5.79 -5.33 0.73
CA ALA A 176 4.40 -5.75 0.74
C ALA A 176 3.99 -6.29 2.11
N LYS A 177 4.83 -7.14 2.71
CA LYS A 177 4.64 -7.65 4.07
C LYS A 177 4.52 -6.51 5.08
N ARG A 178 5.44 -5.54 5.03
CA ARG A 178 5.46 -4.39 5.94
C ARG A 178 4.24 -3.46 5.81
N PHE A 179 3.71 -3.30 4.59
CA PHE A 179 2.57 -2.39 4.37
C PHE A 179 1.22 -3.01 4.68
N PHE A 180 1.02 -4.27 4.30
CA PHE A 180 -0.32 -4.85 4.21
C PHE A 180 -0.63 -5.90 5.26
N TYR A 181 0.38 -6.42 5.96
CA TYR A 181 0.23 -7.50 6.93
C TYR A 181 0.56 -7.01 8.34
N PRO A 182 -0.20 -7.45 9.36
CA PRO A 182 0.15 -7.20 10.75
C PRO A 182 1.51 -7.84 11.07
N HIS A 183 2.29 -7.17 11.91
CA HIS A 183 3.57 -7.70 12.42
C HIS A 183 3.37 -8.65 13.61
N ASP A 184 2.15 -8.72 14.16
CA ASP A 184 1.83 -9.50 15.36
C ASP A 184 1.63 -10.99 15.04
N ILE A 185 2.45 -11.81 15.69
CA ILE A 185 2.52 -13.28 15.59
C ILE A 185 1.20 -13.96 16.03
N GLU A 186 0.38 -13.27 16.82
CA GLU A 186 -0.85 -13.83 17.40
C GLU A 186 -2.13 -13.56 16.58
N SER A 187 -2.05 -12.75 15.53
CA SER A 187 -3.20 -12.51 14.66
C SER A 187 -3.43 -13.71 13.74
N LYS A 188 -4.61 -14.36 13.83
CA LYS A 188 -5.08 -15.34 12.84
C LYS A 188 -5.45 -14.62 11.56
N ASP A 189 -4.46 -14.10 10.85
CA ASP A 189 -4.66 -13.51 9.54
C ASP A 189 -4.91 -14.65 8.53
N LEU A 190 -6.12 -14.67 7.96
CA LEU A 190 -6.49 -15.63 6.92
C LEU A 190 -5.76 -15.36 5.59
N ARG A 191 -5.08 -14.22 5.47
CA ARG A 191 -4.35 -13.80 4.27
C ARG A 191 -2.95 -14.41 4.26
N ARG A 192 -2.53 -14.91 3.10
CA ARG A 192 -1.19 -15.44 2.89
C ARG A 192 -0.20 -14.29 2.71
N SER A 193 0.79 -14.19 3.60
CA SER A 193 1.86 -13.19 3.46
C SER A 193 2.70 -13.42 2.21
N TRP A 194 3.26 -12.34 1.65
CA TRP A 194 4.07 -12.43 0.44
C TRP A 194 5.39 -13.17 0.68
N GLU A 195 5.60 -14.21 -0.11
CA GLU A 195 6.79 -15.06 -0.13
C GLU A 195 7.40 -14.99 -1.52
N HIS A 196 8.73 -15.03 -1.60
CA HIS A 196 9.43 -15.07 -2.86
C HIS A 196 9.99 -16.47 -3.10
N GLY A 197 9.89 -16.94 -4.34
CA GLY A 197 10.69 -18.03 -4.87
C GLY A 197 11.95 -17.49 -5.56
N THR A 198 12.49 -18.25 -6.50
CA THR A 198 13.65 -17.83 -7.31
C THR A 198 13.27 -16.73 -8.31
N LEU A 199 12.17 -16.94 -9.03
CA LEU A 199 11.64 -16.03 -10.06
C LEU A 199 10.13 -15.83 -9.92
N THR A 200 9.60 -16.15 -8.75
CA THR A 200 8.19 -16.04 -8.42
C THR A 200 8.01 -15.26 -7.13
N ALA A 201 6.86 -14.61 -6.98
CA ALA A 201 6.39 -14.06 -5.72
C ALA A 201 4.91 -14.43 -5.56
N THR A 202 4.55 -14.97 -4.41
CA THR A 202 3.19 -15.44 -4.12
C THR A 202 2.67 -14.80 -2.85
N GLY A 203 1.42 -14.34 -2.85
CA GLY A 203 0.79 -13.79 -1.66
C GLY A 203 -0.63 -13.31 -1.92
N SER A 204 -1.34 -12.97 -0.86
CA SER A 204 -2.67 -12.40 -0.99
C SER A 204 -2.58 -10.94 -1.48
N ALA A 205 -3.45 -10.59 -2.42
CA ALA A 205 -3.57 -9.26 -3.01
C ALA A 205 -5.03 -8.84 -3.16
N ASN A 206 -5.26 -7.55 -2.99
CA ASN A 206 -6.47 -6.87 -3.41
C ASN A 206 -6.10 -5.76 -4.41
N SER A 207 -7.07 -4.93 -4.78
CA SER A 207 -6.90 -3.78 -5.68
C SER A 207 -5.70 -2.88 -5.34
N ARG A 208 -5.43 -2.66 -4.05
CA ARG A 208 -4.31 -1.81 -3.59
C ARG A 208 -2.96 -2.46 -3.79
N LEU A 209 -2.85 -3.74 -3.47
CA LEU A 209 -1.59 -4.44 -3.57
C LEU A 209 -1.18 -4.63 -5.04
N ILE A 210 -2.13 -4.77 -5.95
CA ILE A 210 -1.86 -4.77 -7.40
C ILE A 210 -1.24 -3.43 -7.85
N LEU A 211 -1.79 -2.29 -7.42
CA LEU A 211 -1.19 -0.99 -7.71
C LEU A 211 0.21 -0.85 -7.09
N PHE A 212 0.39 -1.37 -5.87
CA PHE A 212 1.69 -1.44 -5.23
C PHE A 212 2.69 -2.28 -6.02
N LEU A 213 2.29 -3.44 -6.54
CA LEU A 213 3.10 -4.32 -7.38
C LEU A 213 3.58 -3.59 -8.63
N PHE A 214 2.69 -2.89 -9.33
CA PHE A 214 3.09 -2.13 -10.50
C PHE A 214 4.12 -1.05 -10.18
N ARG A 215 3.92 -0.34 -9.07
CA ARG A 215 4.82 0.76 -8.68
C ARG A 215 6.16 0.27 -8.15
N SER A 216 6.16 -0.77 -7.33
CA SER A 216 7.34 -1.15 -6.53
C SER A 216 8.14 -2.29 -7.12
N LEU A 217 7.53 -3.15 -7.94
CA LEU A 217 8.22 -4.25 -8.62
C LEU A 217 8.38 -3.95 -10.12
N ILE A 218 7.27 -3.73 -10.83
CA ILE A 218 7.30 -3.62 -12.30
C ILE A 218 8.12 -2.44 -12.79
N VAL A 219 8.00 -1.26 -12.17
CA VAL A 219 8.81 -0.09 -12.53
C VAL A 219 10.30 -0.34 -12.27
N GLN A 220 10.66 -1.04 -11.20
CA GLN A 220 12.06 -1.35 -10.92
C GLN A 220 12.62 -2.40 -11.90
N LEU A 221 11.80 -3.37 -12.29
CA LEU A 221 12.14 -4.33 -13.35
C LEU A 221 12.32 -3.63 -14.70
N ASP A 222 11.52 -2.60 -15.02
CA ASP A 222 11.69 -1.80 -16.24
C ASP A 222 12.97 -0.96 -16.22
N GLU A 223 13.34 -0.38 -15.07
CA GLU A 223 14.64 0.29 -14.89
C GLU A 223 15.80 -0.68 -15.15
N LEU A 224 15.74 -1.90 -14.59
CA LEU A 224 16.73 -2.94 -14.83
C LEU A 224 16.76 -3.35 -16.32
N ASN A 225 15.60 -3.59 -16.92
CA ASN A 225 15.48 -4.06 -18.30
C ASN A 225 15.97 -3.04 -19.35
N ARG A 226 15.82 -1.75 -19.06
CA ARG A 226 16.35 -0.66 -19.90
C ARG A 226 17.86 -0.52 -19.81
N PHE A 227 18.45 -0.84 -18.66
CA PHE A 227 19.91 -0.87 -18.50
C PHE A 227 20.51 -2.08 -19.21
N GLU A 228 19.95 -3.26 -18.95
CA GLU A 228 20.28 -4.48 -19.68
C GLU A 228 19.02 -5.35 -19.81
N ARG A 229 18.78 -5.91 -21.01
CA ARG A 229 17.62 -6.76 -21.31
C ARG A 229 17.60 -8.05 -20.47
N SER A 230 17.22 -7.89 -19.21
CA SER A 230 17.27 -8.89 -18.14
C SER A 230 15.91 -9.54 -17.91
N VAL A 231 14.82 -8.90 -18.36
CA VAL A 231 13.45 -9.35 -18.14
C VAL A 231 12.79 -9.69 -19.48
N GLY A 232 12.30 -10.91 -19.60
CA GLY A 232 11.59 -11.40 -20.78
C GLY A 232 10.10 -11.06 -20.74
N ALA A 233 9.44 -11.41 -19.64
CA ALA A 233 8.01 -11.18 -19.42
C ALA A 233 7.67 -11.23 -17.93
N VAL A 234 6.54 -10.63 -17.55
CA VAL A 234 5.94 -10.82 -16.23
C VAL A 234 4.54 -11.39 -16.40
N GLU A 235 4.24 -12.46 -15.68
CA GLU A 235 2.95 -13.12 -15.67
C GLU A 235 2.32 -13.00 -14.28
N VAL A 236 1.06 -12.59 -14.22
CA VAL A 236 0.31 -12.47 -12.98
C VAL A 236 -0.90 -13.38 -13.05
N THR A 237 -0.98 -14.35 -12.13
CA THR A 237 -2.05 -15.36 -12.10
C THR A 237 -2.76 -15.37 -10.76
N ILE A 238 -4.07 -15.62 -10.78
CA ILE A 238 -4.86 -15.88 -9.58
C ILE A 238 -4.70 -17.36 -9.24
N LEU A 239 -4.29 -17.66 -8.02
CA LEU A 239 -4.18 -19.03 -7.51
C LEU A 239 -5.46 -19.46 -6.78
N SER A 240 -5.99 -18.59 -5.92
CA SER A 240 -7.15 -18.91 -5.06
C SER A 240 -7.85 -17.65 -4.54
N GLY A 241 -9.04 -17.80 -3.93
CA GLY A 241 -9.83 -16.72 -3.33
C GLY A 241 -11.23 -16.53 -3.97
N PRO A 242 -12.00 -15.52 -3.54
CA PRO A 242 -11.65 -14.49 -2.56
C PRO A 242 -11.71 -14.98 -1.11
N VAL A 243 -10.75 -14.56 -0.30
CA VAL A 243 -10.85 -14.56 1.16
C VAL A 243 -11.37 -13.19 1.60
N LEU A 244 -12.48 -13.17 2.33
CA LEU A 244 -13.00 -11.97 2.97
C LEU A 244 -12.16 -11.67 4.21
N ALA A 245 -11.39 -10.59 4.19
CA ALA A 245 -10.77 -10.10 5.41
C ALA A 245 -11.87 -9.52 6.33
N GLU A 246 -11.82 -9.86 7.62
CA GLU A 246 -12.77 -9.53 8.71
C GLU A 246 -12.97 -8.02 8.99
N ALA A 247 -12.75 -7.12 8.03
CA ALA A 247 -13.21 -5.74 8.18
C ALA A 247 -14.75 -5.63 8.21
N LYS A 248 -15.47 -6.63 7.69
CA LYS A 248 -16.95 -6.69 7.77
C LYS A 248 -17.49 -7.20 9.11
N SER A 249 -16.77 -8.01 9.89
CA SER A 249 -17.29 -8.50 11.18
C SER A 249 -17.30 -7.41 12.26
N ASN A 250 -16.49 -6.36 12.11
CA ASN A 250 -16.59 -5.15 12.92
C ASN A 250 -17.68 -4.17 12.45
N GLN A 251 -18.36 -4.47 11.34
CA GLN A 251 -19.47 -3.68 10.78
C GLN A 251 -20.80 -4.44 10.78
N SER A 252 -20.84 -5.71 11.20
CA SER A 252 -22.09 -6.40 11.49
C SER A 252 -22.62 -5.89 12.84
N TYR A 253 -23.56 -4.96 12.74
CA TYR A 253 -24.46 -4.59 13.81
C TYR A 253 -25.36 -5.80 14.13
N ASP A 254 -25.18 -6.36 15.33
CA ASP A 254 -26.28 -6.72 16.21
C ASP A 254 -26.24 -5.77 17.42
#